data_AF-A0A1I6SEK4-F1
#
_entry.id   AF-A0A1I6SEK4-F1
#
_cell.length_a   1.000
_cell.length_b   1.000
_cell.length_c   1.000
_cell.angle_alpha   90.00
_cell.angle_beta   90.00
_cell.angle_gamma   90.00
#
_symmetry.space_group_name_H-M   'P 1'
#
loop_
_entity.id
_entity.type
_entity.pdbx_description
1 polymer ?
#
loop_
_entity_poly.entity_id
_entity_poly.type
_entity_poly.pdbx_seq_one_letter_code
_entity_poly.pdbx_strand_id
1 'polypeptide(L)'
;MKKNQKRVLQTVMDDIERDESERAIEAVLREKMGRFIEGAAANEAFVAEFFFLVERLASKSLAKRIATHPARPDAVDDLHKQAEANRVAPDQPETGGAWRKPDAAKRGKASE
;
A
#
# COMPACT_ATOMS: atom_id res chain seq x y z
N MET A 1 10.39 1.45 42.43
CA MET A 1 10.06 0.24 41.63
C MET A 1 11.34 -0.47 41.24
N LYS A 2 11.45 -1.80 41.45
CA LYS A 2 12.69 -2.54 41.17
C LYS A 2 12.91 -2.66 39.65
N LYS A 3 14.17 -2.69 39.19
CA LYS A 3 14.53 -2.75 37.75
C LYS A 3 13.82 -3.88 37.00
N ASN A 4 13.63 -5.03 37.65
CA ASN A 4 12.93 -6.17 37.06
C ASN A 4 11.43 -5.93 36.89
N GLN A 5 10.79 -5.19 37.80
CA GLN A 5 9.36 -4.84 37.68
C GLN A 5 9.13 -3.86 36.52
N LYS A 6 10.04 -2.91 36.31
CA LYS A 6 9.99 -1.99 35.16
C LYS A 6 10.09 -2.73 33.83
N ARG A 7 10.99 -3.72 33.74
CA ARG A 7 11.17 -4.52 32.54
C ARG A 7 9.93 -5.35 32.19
N VAL A 8 9.31 -5.99 33.20
CA VAL A 8 8.08 -6.77 32.99
C VAL A 8 6.92 -5.87 32.54
N LEU A 9 6.75 -4.71 33.16
CA LEU A 9 5.71 -3.75 32.74
C LEU A 9 5.93 -3.25 31.32
N GLN A 10 7.17 -2.97 30.92
CA GLN A 10 7.46 -2.56 29.55
C GLN A 10 7.10 -3.66 28.55
N THR A 11 7.48 -4.91 28.82
CA THR A 11 7.14 -6.03 27.94
C THR A 11 5.63 -6.21 27.79
N VAL A 12 4.87 -6.11 28.88
CA VAL A 12 3.40 -6.19 28.84
C VAL A 12 2.80 -5.03 28.04
N MET A 13 3.33 -3.82 28.17
CA MET A 13 2.87 -2.66 27.39
C MET A 13 3.18 -2.83 25.91
N ASP A 14 4.40 -3.26 25.56
CA ASP A 14 4.81 -3.50 24.18
C ASP A 14 3.93 -4.59 23.53
N ASP A 15 3.57 -5.63 24.29
CA ASP A 15 2.67 -6.69 23.81
C ASP A 15 1.23 -6.17 23.61
N ILE A 16 0.70 -5.32 24.49
CA ILE A 16 -0.63 -4.70 24.33
C ILE A 16 -0.65 -3.80 23.09
N GLU A 17 0.37 -2.95 22.91
CA GLU A 17 0.47 -2.07 21.75
C GLU A 17 0.57 -2.87 20.44
N ARG A 18 1.28 -4.01 20.46
CA ARG A 18 1.34 -4.91 19.32
C ARG A 18 -0.03 -5.52 19.02
N ASP A 19 -0.73 -6.04 20.03
CA ASP A 19 -2.07 -6.62 19.87
C ASP A 19 -3.09 -5.61 19.33
N GLU A 20 -3.05 -4.36 19.82
CA GLU A 20 -3.90 -3.28 19.30
C GLU A 20 -3.58 -2.94 17.85
N SER A 21 -2.30 -2.87 17.52
CA SER A 21 -1.83 -2.62 16.15
C SER A 21 -2.24 -3.74 15.20
N GLU A 22 -2.11 -5.00 15.62
CA GLU A 22 -2.53 -6.17 14.84
C GLU A 22 -4.03 -6.15 14.57
N ARG A 23 -4.86 -5.87 15.59
CA ARG A 23 -6.31 -5.73 15.42
C ARG A 23 -6.69 -4.59 14.49
N ALA A 24 -6.01 -3.45 14.58
CA ALA A 24 -6.25 -2.31 13.71
C ALA A 24 -5.89 -2.65 12.25
N ILE A 25 -4.74 -3.30 12.03
CA ILE A 25 -4.31 -3.77 10.70
C ILE A 25 -5.33 -4.78 10.16
N GLU A 26 -5.76 -5.76 10.96
CA GLU A 26 -6.74 -6.76 10.54
C GLU A 26 -8.07 -6.13 10.13
N ALA A 27 -8.57 -5.16 10.91
CA ALA A 27 -9.79 -4.44 10.59
C ALA A 27 -9.67 -3.67 9.26
N VAL A 28 -8.55 -2.98 9.04
CA VAL A 28 -8.28 -2.25 7.79
C VAL A 28 -8.17 -3.23 6.62
N LEU A 29 -7.43 -4.33 6.78
CA LEU A 29 -7.32 -5.35 5.73
C LEU A 29 -8.70 -5.92 5.41
N ARG A 30 -9.49 -6.33 6.39
CA ARG A 30 -10.83 -6.87 6.16
C ARG A 30 -11.72 -5.89 5.39
N GLU A 31 -11.67 -4.60 5.72
CA GLU A 31 -12.46 -3.57 5.04
C GLU A 31 -11.97 -3.29 3.61
N LYS A 32 -10.64 -3.20 3.40
CA LYS A 32 -10.06 -2.76 2.13
C LYS A 32 -9.74 -3.90 1.16
N MET A 33 -9.51 -5.12 1.65
CA MET A 33 -9.13 -6.28 0.83
C MET A 33 -10.19 -6.64 -0.20
N GLY A 34 -11.49 -6.51 0.12
CA GLY A 34 -12.55 -6.76 -0.86
C GLY A 34 -12.44 -5.85 -2.09
N ARG A 35 -12.27 -4.54 -1.85
CA ARG A 35 -12.07 -3.55 -2.93
C ARG A 35 -10.77 -3.79 -3.68
N PHE A 36 -9.72 -4.23 -2.99
CA PHE A 36 -8.47 -4.59 -3.62
C PHE A 36 -8.64 -5.78 -4.57
N ILE A 37 -9.32 -6.84 -4.14
CA ILE A 37 -9.55 -8.04 -4.96
C ILE A 37 -10.39 -7.69 -6.20
N GLU A 38 -11.43 -6.88 -6.04
CA GLU A 38 -12.25 -6.39 -7.16
C GLU A 38 -11.43 -5.55 -8.15
N GLY A 39 -10.63 -4.60 -7.63
CA GLY A 39 -9.75 -3.76 -8.46
C GLY A 39 -8.65 -4.56 -9.17
N ALA A 40 -8.07 -5.54 -8.49
CA ALA A 40 -7.04 -6.43 -9.03
C ALA A 40 -7.58 -7.33 -10.14
N ALA A 41 -8.81 -7.82 -10.00
CA ALA A 41 -9.47 -8.63 -11.04
C ALA A 41 -9.84 -7.80 -12.28
N ALA A 42 -10.12 -6.51 -12.10
CA ALA A 42 -10.57 -5.63 -13.19
C ALA A 42 -9.41 -4.91 -13.90
N ASN A 43 -8.24 -4.76 -13.27
CA ASN A 43 -7.17 -3.91 -13.78
C ASN A 43 -5.77 -4.44 -13.40
N GLU A 44 -5.06 -4.99 -14.38
CA GLU A 44 -3.68 -5.47 -14.20
C GLU A 44 -2.68 -4.35 -13.86
N ALA A 45 -2.90 -3.13 -14.36
CA ALA A 45 -2.03 -1.99 -14.04
C ALA A 45 -2.14 -1.60 -12.56
N PHE A 46 -3.32 -1.74 -11.95
CA PHE A 46 -3.51 -1.55 -10.52
C PHE A 46 -2.72 -2.59 -9.71
N VAL A 47 -2.69 -3.84 -10.16
CA VAL A 47 -1.88 -4.90 -9.51
C VAL A 47 -0.39 -4.57 -9.61
N ALA A 48 0.08 -4.13 -10.77
CA ALA A 48 1.47 -3.72 -10.94
C ALA A 48 1.85 -2.54 -10.02
N GLU A 49 1.00 -1.51 -9.94
CA GLU A 49 1.23 -0.36 -9.05
C GLU A 49 1.26 -0.79 -7.57
N PHE A 50 0.37 -1.70 -7.16
CA PHE A 50 0.38 -2.25 -5.81
C PHE A 50 1.69 -2.97 -5.49
N PHE A 51 2.13 -3.92 -6.35
CA PHE A 51 3.39 -4.63 -6.14
C PHE A 51 4.59 -3.68 -6.10
N PHE A 52 4.62 -2.68 -6.97
CA PHE A 52 5.64 -1.63 -6.96
C PHE A 52 5.69 -0.88 -5.62
N LEU A 53 4.54 -0.45 -5.08
CA LEU A 53 4.47 0.26 -3.81
C LEU A 53 4.92 -0.62 -2.64
N VAL A 54 4.46 -1.88 -2.58
CA VAL A 54 4.82 -2.80 -1.50
C VAL A 54 6.32 -3.10 -1.53
N GLU A 55 6.94 -3.28 -2.70
CA GLU A 55 8.39 -3.50 -2.82
C GLU A 55 9.22 -2.31 -2.31
N ARG A 56 8.74 -1.08 -2.49
CA ARG A 56 9.43 0.12 -2.01
C ARG A 56 9.30 0.36 -0.51
N LEU A 57 8.16 0.00 0.06
CA LEU A 57 7.91 0.14 1.50
C LEU A 57 8.47 -1.03 2.31
N ALA A 58 8.63 -2.19 1.69
CA ALA A 58 9.17 -3.38 2.32
C ALA A 58 10.65 -3.22 2.70
N SER A 59 11.08 -3.99 3.70
CA SER A 59 12.50 -4.15 4.00
C SER A 59 13.22 -4.81 2.81
N LYS A 60 14.54 -4.61 2.69
CA LYS A 60 15.33 -5.15 1.56
C LYS A 60 15.17 -6.66 1.38
N SER A 61 15.09 -7.44 2.46
CA SER A 61 14.92 -8.89 2.39
C SER A 61 13.52 -9.27 1.92
N LEU A 62 12.49 -8.54 2.36
CA LEU A 62 11.11 -8.79 1.96
C LEU A 62 10.85 -8.35 0.52
N ALA A 63 11.37 -7.19 0.11
CA ALA A 63 11.31 -6.71 -1.27
C ALA A 63 11.88 -7.74 -2.26
N LYS A 64 13.02 -8.37 -1.94
CA LYS A 64 13.58 -9.46 -2.76
C LYS A 64 12.65 -10.67 -2.90
N ARG A 65 11.91 -11.01 -1.83
CA ARG A 65 10.94 -12.12 -1.86
C ARG A 65 9.71 -11.77 -2.69
N ILE A 66 9.25 -10.52 -2.60
CA ILE A 66 8.13 -10.01 -3.39
C ILE A 66 8.50 -9.95 -4.88
N ALA A 67 9.71 -9.50 -5.19
CA ALA A 67 10.21 -9.40 -6.57
C ALA A 67 10.19 -10.74 -7.32
N THR A 68 10.29 -11.87 -6.61
CA THR A 68 10.25 -13.23 -7.18
C THR A 68 8.89 -13.90 -7.03
N HIS A 69 7.84 -13.16 -6.65
CA HIS A 69 6.53 -13.73 -6.39
C HIS A 69 5.81 -14.05 -7.71
N PRO A 70 5.19 -15.24 -7.87
CA PRO A 70 4.59 -15.66 -9.15
C PRO A 70 3.42 -14.78 -9.60
N ALA A 71 2.75 -14.10 -8.67
CA ALA A 71 1.66 -13.16 -9.00
C ALA A 71 2.15 -11.73 -9.29
N ARG A 72 3.46 -11.47 -9.23
CA ARG A 72 4.02 -10.15 -9.52
C ARG A 72 4.03 -9.93 -11.05
N PRO A 73 3.39 -8.87 -11.56
CA PRO A 73 3.45 -8.55 -12.98
C PRO A 73 4.84 -8.07 -13.41
N ASP A 74 5.26 -8.39 -14.64
CA ASP A 74 6.54 -7.93 -15.20
C ASP A 74 6.61 -6.40 -15.34
N ALA A 75 5.46 -5.74 -15.52
CA ALA A 75 5.34 -4.28 -15.60
C ALA A 75 5.88 -3.55 -14.35
N VAL A 76 6.02 -4.24 -13.21
CA VAL A 76 6.61 -3.69 -11.99
C VAL A 76 8.08 -3.30 -12.19
N ASP A 77 8.83 -4.06 -12.99
CA ASP A 77 10.23 -3.74 -13.29
C ASP A 77 10.36 -2.45 -14.09
N ASP A 78 9.42 -2.20 -15.01
CA ASP A 78 9.38 -0.97 -15.78
C ASP A 78 8.98 0.23 -14.92
N LEU A 79 8.09 0.05 -13.94
CA LEU A 79 7.77 1.07 -12.94
C LEU A 79 8.99 1.44 -12.08
N HIS A 80 9.83 0.48 -11.68
CA HIS A 80 11.08 0.77 -10.98
C HIS A 80 12.07 1.53 -11.87
N LYS A 81 12.26 1.11 -13.13
CA LYS A 81 13.12 1.82 -14.09
C LYS A 81 12.66 3.26 -14.29
N GLN A 82 11.35 3.49 -14.44
CA GLN A 82 10.77 4.84 -14.56
C GLN A 82 11.00 5.67 -13.29
N ALA A 83 10.79 5.09 -12.11
CA ALA A 83 11.01 5.78 -10.84
C ALA A 83 12.50 6.12 -10.61
N GLU A 84 13.42 5.28 -11.06
CA GLU A 84 14.85 5.58 -11.03
C GLU A 84 15.23 6.66 -12.06
N ALA A 85 14.68 6.60 -13.27
CA ALA A 85 14.87 7.64 -14.28
C ALA A 85 14.34 9.01 -13.81
N ASN A 86 13.17 9.04 -13.18
CA ASN A 86 12.57 10.26 -12.62
C ASN A 86 13.33 10.80 -11.40
N ARG A 87 14.10 9.98 -10.68
CA ARG A 87 15.01 10.44 -9.62
C ARG A 87 16.28 11.07 -10.17
N VAL A 88 16.68 10.72 -11.39
CA VAL A 88 17.89 11.24 -12.06
C VAL A 88 17.57 12.42 -12.97
N ALA A 89 16.33 12.54 -13.46
CA ALA A 89 15.86 13.69 -14.21
C ALA A 89 15.63 14.91 -13.28
N PRO A 90 16.26 16.08 -13.53
CA PRO A 90 15.99 17.28 -12.77
C PRO A 90 14.60 17.85 -13.10
N ASP A 91 13.84 18.17 -12.06
CA ASP A 91 12.58 18.95 -12.03
C ASP A 91 11.55 18.67 -13.15
N GLN A 92 10.61 17.76 -12.89
CA GLN A 92 9.27 17.87 -13.48
C GLN A 92 8.18 17.83 -12.39
N PRO A 93 7.16 18.71 -12.47
CA PRO A 93 6.14 18.82 -11.44
C PRO A 93 5.31 17.54 -11.36
N GLU A 94 5.18 17.03 -10.14
CA GLU A 94 4.52 15.77 -9.83
C GLU A 94 3.10 15.72 -10.39
N THR A 95 2.86 14.84 -11.36
CA THR A 95 1.51 14.37 -11.66
C THR A 95 1.07 13.45 -10.53
N GLY A 96 0.55 14.09 -9.47
CA GLY A 96 -0.06 13.44 -8.32
C GLY A 96 -1.06 12.37 -8.75
N GLY A 97 -0.93 11.21 -8.12
CA GLY A 97 -1.53 9.95 -8.50
C GLY A 97 -3.04 9.97 -8.76
N ALA A 98 -3.46 9.00 -9.56
CA ALA A 98 -4.83 8.73 -9.97
C ALA A 98 -5.74 8.21 -8.83
N TRP A 99 -5.69 8.84 -7.66
CA TRP A 99 -6.79 8.84 -6.70
C TRP A 99 -7.76 9.99 -7.01
N ARG A 100 -8.09 10.18 -8.30
CA ARG A 100 -9.25 11.00 -8.66
C ARG A 100 -10.49 10.20 -8.31
N LYS A 101 -11.29 10.75 -7.38
CA LYS A 101 -12.66 10.30 -7.11
C LYS A 101 -13.39 10.09 -8.45
N PRO A 102 -14.21 9.05 -8.60
CA PRO A 102 -15.00 8.90 -9.82
C PRO A 102 -15.88 10.14 -9.99
N ASP A 103 -15.68 10.83 -11.11
CA ASP A 103 -16.47 11.98 -11.53
C ASP A 103 -17.95 11.61 -11.51
N ALA A 104 -18.72 12.29 -10.65
CA ALA A 104 -20.17 12.24 -10.66
C ALA A 104 -20.68 13.01 -11.90
N ALA A 105 -20.54 12.40 -13.08
CA ALA A 105 -21.09 12.91 -14.31
C ALA A 105 -22.43 12.22 -14.63
N LYS A 106 -23.48 13.06 -14.55
CA LYS A 106 -24.78 12.99 -15.24
C LYS A 106 -25.85 12.02 -14.69
N ARG A 107 -26.86 12.64 -14.06
CA ARG A 107 -28.24 12.54 -14.56
C ARG A 107 -28.84 13.94 -14.65
N GLY A 108 -29.04 14.39 -15.89
CA GLY A 108 -29.89 15.53 -16.20
C GLY A 108 -31.36 15.10 -16.38
N LYS A 109 -32.16 16.14 -16.64
CA LYS A 109 -33.61 16.23 -16.91
C LYS A 109 -34.43 16.65 -15.69
N ALA A 110 -35.44 17.51 -15.77
CA ALA A 110 -35.96 18.51 -16.72
C ALA A 110 -37.24 19.02 -16.03
N SER A 111 -37.66 20.26 -16.33
CA SER A 111 -38.95 20.87 -15.96
C SER A 111 -39.03 21.28 -14.47
N GLU A 112 -39.42 22.50 -14.13
CA GLU A 112 -40.67 23.21 -14.46
C GLU A 112 -40.49 24.74 -14.54
#